data_AF-A0A239CGS0-F1
#
_entry.id   AF-A0A239CGS0-F1
#
_cell.length_a   1.000
_cell.length_b   1.000
_cell.length_c   1.000
_cell.angle_alpha   90.00
_cell.angle_beta   90.00
_cell.angle_gamma   90.00
#
_symmetry.space_group_name_H-M   'P 1'
#
loop_
_entity.id
_entity.type
_entity.pdbx_description
1 polymer ?
#
loop_
_entity_poly.entity_id
_entity_poly.type
_entity_poly.pdbx_seq_one_letter_code
_entity_poly.pdbx_strand_id
1 'polypeptide(L)'
;MTASLVPFAASGVLVATGVTLLLERSLVRLLAGVILLGNGVNLLILTAGGPAGEPPILGRSDPDRMADPLPQAMVLTSIVITLGVTAFLLSMVHRSWQLTGGDEVQDDTEDRRVRLRARRGELAQAVLDRQEAYRRMVREQRAELARLEAARHERERREAEELEQRILDVNVDLGRWLQENKDEGLSTERLAERFAEAQRAEDVSKEGRQERVRELRAEFARREREQAERERHIRRRLRTRRREARKQLRAAIRADRERQARAQDPDLEGPDPEEES
;
A
#
# COMPACT_ATOMS: atom_id res chain seq x y z
N MET A 1 -30.43 -5.02 60.31
CA MET A 1 -30.68 -5.96 59.19
C MET A 1 -29.37 -6.64 58.86
N THR A 2 -29.23 -7.94 59.11
CA THR A 2 -28.03 -8.70 58.74
C THR A 2 -28.27 -9.31 57.36
N ALA A 3 -27.82 -8.64 56.30
CA ALA A 3 -27.78 -9.26 54.98
C ALA A 3 -26.80 -10.44 55.05
N SER A 4 -27.26 -11.65 54.74
CA SER A 4 -26.39 -12.82 54.69
C SER A 4 -25.51 -12.73 53.45
N LEU A 5 -24.20 -12.72 53.63
CA LEU A 5 -23.23 -12.67 52.51
C LEU A 5 -23.21 -13.96 51.67
N VAL A 6 -23.64 -15.06 52.26
CA VAL A 6 -23.63 -16.40 51.65
C VAL A 6 -24.40 -16.47 50.33
N PRO A 7 -25.69 -16.10 50.24
CA PRO A 7 -26.44 -16.16 48.98
C PRO A 7 -25.90 -15.22 47.91
N PHE A 8 -25.38 -14.04 48.28
CA PHE A 8 -24.71 -13.14 47.34
C PHE A 8 -23.43 -13.77 46.78
N ALA A 9 -22.57 -14.33 47.65
CA ALA A 9 -21.36 -15.04 47.22
C ALA A 9 -21.70 -16.26 46.34
N ALA A 10 -22.70 -17.05 46.71
CA ALA A 10 -23.16 -18.20 45.94
C ALA A 10 -23.66 -17.79 44.54
N SER A 11 -24.46 -16.73 44.46
CA SER A 11 -24.94 -16.20 43.18
C SER A 11 -23.77 -15.72 42.30
N GLY A 12 -22.78 -15.03 42.88
CA GLY A 12 -21.56 -14.61 42.19
C GLY A 12 -20.75 -15.77 41.64
N VAL A 13 -20.56 -16.84 42.44
CA VAL A 13 -19.86 -18.06 41.98
C VAL A 13 -20.62 -18.74 40.84
N LEU A 14 -21.94 -18.90 40.97
CA LEU A 14 -22.76 -19.52 39.92
C LEU A 14 -22.73 -18.73 38.60
N VAL A 15 -22.80 -17.40 38.68
CA VAL A 15 -22.70 -16.54 37.49
C VAL A 15 -21.30 -16.60 36.90
N ALA A 16 -20.24 -16.52 37.71
CA ALA A 16 -18.86 -16.60 37.24
C ALA A 16 -18.58 -17.94 36.55
N THR A 17 -18.92 -19.07 37.20
CA THR A 17 -18.78 -20.40 36.60
C THR A 17 -19.64 -20.54 35.35
N GLY A 18 -20.87 -20.03 35.36
CA GLY A 18 -21.75 -20.03 34.19
C GLY A 18 -21.11 -19.30 33.00
N VAL A 19 -20.57 -18.10 33.22
CA VAL A 19 -19.86 -17.32 32.19
C VAL A 19 -18.61 -18.05 31.69
N THR A 20 -17.81 -18.65 32.58
CA THR A 20 -16.64 -19.44 32.17
C THR A 20 -17.03 -20.60 31.25
N LEU A 21 -18.09 -21.34 31.58
CA LEU A 21 -18.59 -22.44 30.75
C LEU A 21 -19.16 -21.97 29.40
N LEU A 22 -19.75 -20.76 29.35
CA LEU A 22 -20.24 -20.18 28.09
C LEU A 22 -19.12 -19.85 27.09
N LEU A 23 -17.88 -19.67 27.57
CA LEU A 23 -16.72 -19.40 26.71
C LEU A 23 -16.08 -20.68 26.15
N GLU A 24 -16.54 -21.85 26.57
CA GLU A 24 -16.00 -23.12 26.09
C GLU A 24 -16.57 -23.51 24.73
N ARG A 25 -15.81 -24.31 23.98
CA ARG A 25 -16.18 -24.77 22.63
C ARG A 25 -17.24 -25.88 22.62
N SER A 26 -17.50 -26.55 23.74
CA SER A 26 -18.46 -27.66 23.81
C SER A 26 -19.88 -27.15 24.08
N LEU A 27 -20.84 -27.65 23.28
CA LEU A 27 -22.25 -27.31 23.41
C LEU A 27 -22.86 -27.81 24.72
N VAL A 28 -22.38 -28.94 25.26
CA VAL A 28 -22.82 -29.45 26.57
C VAL A 28 -22.33 -28.53 27.70
N ARG A 29 -21.10 -28.03 27.61
CA ARG A 29 -20.56 -27.05 28.56
C ARG A 29 -21.31 -25.72 28.46
N LEU A 30 -21.62 -25.26 27.24
CA LEU A 30 -22.48 -24.09 27.01
C LEU A 30 -23.88 -24.27 27.65
N LEU A 31 -24.51 -25.43 27.48
CA LEU A 31 -25.79 -25.77 28.11
C LEU A 31 -25.72 -25.70 29.65
N ALA A 32 -24.68 -26.31 30.25
CA ALA A 32 -24.45 -26.24 31.68
C ALA A 32 -24.22 -24.78 32.15
N GLY A 33 -23.50 -23.98 31.35
CA GLY A 33 -23.28 -22.57 31.59
C GLY A 33 -24.58 -21.76 31.65
N VAL A 34 -25.49 -21.96 30.70
CA VAL A 34 -26.81 -21.30 30.70
C VAL A 34 -27.63 -21.69 31.94
N ILE A 35 -27.63 -22.97 32.33
CA ILE A 35 -28.34 -23.45 33.51
C ILE A 35 -27.76 -22.81 34.79
N LEU A 36 -26.43 -22.82 34.96
CA LEU A 36 -25.78 -22.22 36.14
C LEU A 36 -26.01 -20.72 36.22
N LEU A 37 -25.91 -20.01 35.09
CA LEU A 37 -26.14 -18.57 35.03
C LEU A 37 -27.60 -18.24 35.37
N GLY A 38 -28.57 -18.98 34.82
CA GLY A 38 -29.99 -18.81 35.15
C GLY A 38 -30.27 -19.03 36.64
N ASN A 39 -29.70 -20.08 37.25
CA ASN A 39 -29.83 -20.32 38.69
C ASN A 39 -29.16 -19.23 39.53
N GLY A 40 -27.98 -18.75 39.14
CA GLY A 40 -27.27 -17.66 39.82
C GLY A 40 -28.07 -16.36 39.80
N VAL A 41 -28.64 -15.98 38.64
CA VAL A 41 -29.50 -14.80 38.49
C VAL A 41 -30.79 -14.95 39.29
N ASN A 42 -31.43 -16.12 39.28
CA ASN A 42 -32.64 -16.37 40.06
C ASN A 42 -32.40 -16.22 41.57
N LEU A 43 -31.28 -16.77 42.06
CA LEU A 43 -30.86 -16.59 43.45
C LEU A 43 -30.55 -15.12 43.75
N LEU A 44 -29.89 -14.40 42.85
CA LEU A 44 -29.59 -12.99 43.03
C LEU A 44 -30.86 -12.15 43.15
N ILE A 45 -31.86 -12.37 42.28
CA ILE A 45 -33.16 -11.67 42.32
C ILE A 45 -33.87 -11.95 43.64
N LEU A 46 -33.93 -13.22 44.07
CA LEU A 46 -34.59 -13.59 45.31
C LEU A 46 -33.91 -12.97 46.53
N THR A 47 -32.58 -12.93 46.54
CA THR A 47 -31.78 -12.38 47.65
C THR A 47 -31.85 -10.85 47.70
N ALA A 48 -31.91 -10.20 46.54
CA ALA A 48 -32.11 -8.76 46.43
C ALA A 48 -33.53 -8.31 46.80
N GLY A 49 -34.50 -9.22 46.71
CA GLY A 49 -35.93 -9.00 46.99
C GLY A 49 -36.30 -8.73 48.45
N GLY A 50 -35.35 -8.80 49.39
CA GLY A 50 -35.57 -8.48 50.79
C GLY A 50 -35.56 -9.70 51.73
N PRO A 51 -35.86 -9.49 53.02
CA PRO A 51 -35.81 -10.55 54.04
C PRO A 51 -36.86 -11.64 53.80
N ALA A 52 -36.59 -12.85 54.29
CA ALA A 52 -37.55 -13.94 54.27
C ALA A 52 -38.79 -13.56 55.12
N GLY A 53 -39.97 -13.67 54.50
CA GLY A 53 -41.27 -13.46 55.13
C GLY A 53 -42.19 -14.67 54.98
N GLU A 54 -43.42 -14.53 55.45
CA GLU A 54 -44.49 -15.50 55.25
C GLU A 54 -44.87 -15.59 53.75
N PRO A 55 -45.39 -16.74 53.26
CA PRO A 55 -45.78 -16.87 51.85
C PRO A 55 -46.79 -15.78 51.44
N PRO A 56 -46.68 -15.19 50.25
CA PRO A 56 -47.57 -14.12 49.82
C PRO A 56 -48.92 -14.69 49.35
N ILE A 57 -49.68 -15.27 50.28
CA ILE A 57 -50.99 -15.86 50.05
C ILE A 57 -52.01 -15.12 50.90
N LEU A 58 -52.93 -14.42 50.23
CA LEU A 58 -54.01 -13.68 50.88
C LEU A 58 -54.86 -14.62 51.76
N GLY A 59 -55.12 -14.19 52.99
CA GLY A 59 -55.94 -14.93 53.96
C GLY A 59 -55.22 -16.07 54.70
N ARG A 60 -53.93 -16.32 54.43
CA ARG A 60 -53.09 -17.26 55.20
C ARG A 60 -51.98 -16.60 56.01
N SER A 61 -51.47 -15.47 55.51
CA SER A 61 -50.33 -14.76 56.09
C SER A 61 -50.75 -13.35 56.51
N ASP A 62 -50.06 -12.80 57.50
CA ASP A 62 -50.24 -11.41 57.91
C ASP A 62 -49.66 -10.48 56.83
N PRO A 63 -50.42 -9.51 56.27
CA PRO A 63 -49.94 -8.59 55.24
C PRO A 63 -48.60 -7.91 55.55
N ASP A 64 -48.34 -7.61 56.82
CA ASP A 64 -47.10 -6.95 57.25
C ASP A 64 -45.91 -7.91 57.38
N ARG A 65 -46.15 -9.22 57.31
CA ARG A 65 -45.12 -10.28 57.42
C ARG A 65 -44.91 -11.03 56.11
N MET A 66 -45.70 -10.75 55.08
CA MET A 66 -45.58 -11.39 53.77
C MET A 66 -44.26 -11.00 53.07
N ALA A 67 -43.62 -11.99 52.45
CA ALA A 67 -42.50 -11.75 51.55
C ALA A 67 -42.97 -11.01 50.29
N ASP A 68 -42.10 -10.20 49.68
CA ASP A 68 -42.42 -9.46 48.45
C ASP A 68 -42.81 -10.45 47.33
N PRO A 69 -44.02 -10.34 46.75
CA PRO A 69 -44.47 -11.19 45.65
C PRO A 69 -43.78 -10.89 44.32
N LEU A 70 -43.21 -9.70 44.13
CA LEU A 70 -42.63 -9.27 42.86
C LEU A 70 -41.39 -10.10 42.46
N PRO A 71 -40.35 -10.25 43.32
CA PRO A 71 -39.23 -11.13 43.03
C PRO A 71 -39.64 -12.58 42.75
N GLN A 72 -40.68 -13.08 43.43
CA GLN A 72 -41.16 -14.47 43.27
C GLN A 72 -41.78 -14.68 41.89
N ALA A 73 -42.61 -13.74 41.42
CA ALA A 73 -43.19 -13.78 40.08
C ALA A 73 -42.12 -13.67 38.98
N MET A 74 -41.10 -12.82 39.20
CA MET A 74 -39.97 -12.69 38.28
C MET A 74 -39.15 -13.98 38.16
N VAL A 75 -38.84 -14.62 39.29
CA VAL A 75 -38.09 -15.89 39.30
C VAL A 75 -38.89 -17.00 38.63
N LEU A 76 -40.21 -17.11 38.87
CA LEU A 76 -41.05 -18.10 38.19
C LEU A 76 -41.00 -17.94 36.66
N THR A 77 -41.07 -16.69 36.18
CA THR A 77 -40.97 -16.38 34.74
C THR A 77 -39.61 -16.76 34.18
N SER A 78 -38.54 -16.40 34.91
CA SER A 78 -37.17 -16.73 34.53
C SER A 78 -36.91 -18.25 34.45
N ILE A 79 -37.48 -19.03 35.37
CA ILE A 79 -37.38 -20.50 35.36
C ILE A 79 -38.00 -21.07 34.08
N VAL A 80 -39.18 -20.59 33.68
CA VAL A 80 -39.85 -21.07 32.46
C VAL A 80 -39.06 -20.70 31.20
N ILE A 81 -38.52 -19.49 31.13
CA ILE A 81 -37.65 -19.07 30.01
C ILE A 81 -36.41 -19.94 29.95
N THR A 82 -35.74 -20.14 31.10
CA THR A 82 -34.53 -20.98 31.19
C THR A 82 -34.84 -22.41 30.75
N LEU A 83 -35.97 -22.98 31.14
CA LEU A 83 -36.41 -24.31 30.68
C LEU A 83 -36.60 -24.35 29.16
N GLY A 84 -37.23 -23.33 28.58
CA GLY A 84 -37.43 -23.23 27.12
C GLY A 84 -36.11 -23.14 26.36
N VAL A 85 -35.19 -22.28 26.81
CA VAL A 85 -33.84 -22.14 26.22
C VAL A 85 -33.04 -23.43 26.39
N THR A 86 -33.12 -24.07 27.57
CA THR A 86 -32.46 -25.35 27.85
C THR A 86 -32.97 -26.46 26.93
N ALA A 87 -34.28 -26.59 26.75
CA ALA A 87 -34.88 -27.57 25.83
C ALA A 87 -34.46 -27.32 24.37
N PHE A 88 -34.42 -26.05 23.96
CA PHE A 88 -33.95 -25.67 22.62
C PHE A 88 -32.47 -26.02 22.41
N LEU A 89 -31.60 -25.63 23.35
CA LEU A 89 -30.18 -25.93 23.28
C LEU A 89 -29.91 -27.44 23.35
N LEU A 90 -30.64 -28.17 24.18
CA LEU A 90 -30.55 -29.63 24.26
C LEU A 90 -30.92 -30.29 22.93
N SER A 91 -31.97 -29.80 22.26
CA SER A 91 -32.34 -30.23 20.91
C SER A 91 -31.23 -29.95 19.89
N MET A 92 -30.59 -28.78 19.98
CA MET A 92 -29.46 -28.41 19.13
C MET A 92 -28.23 -29.28 19.38
N VAL A 93 -27.87 -29.54 20.65
CA VAL A 93 -26.80 -30.47 21.05
C VAL A 93 -27.08 -31.86 20.48
N HIS A 94 -28.31 -32.36 20.65
CA HIS A 94 -28.71 -33.65 20.12
C HIS A 94 -28.58 -33.72 18.59
N ARG A 95 -29.03 -32.66 17.90
CA ARG A 95 -28.93 -32.57 16.45
C ARG A 95 -27.48 -32.46 15.97
N SER A 96 -26.65 -31.69 16.67
CA SER A 96 -25.22 -31.54 16.38
C SER A 96 -24.49 -32.88 16.51
N TRP A 97 -24.77 -33.62 17.58
CA TRP A 97 -24.18 -34.93 17.81
C TRP A 97 -24.57 -35.95 16.72
N GLN A 98 -25.83 -35.93 16.27
CA GLN A 98 -26.27 -36.77 15.14
C GLN A 98 -25.56 -36.44 13.82
N LEU A 99 -25.22 -35.17 13.58
CA LEU A 99 -24.65 -34.72 12.31
C LEU A 99 -23.12 -34.84 12.28
N THR A 100 -22.45 -34.47 13.36
CA THR A 100 -20.98 -34.32 13.41
C THR A 100 -20.30 -35.40 14.26
N GLY A 101 -21.05 -36.14 15.08
CA GLY A 101 -20.51 -37.17 15.99
C GLY A 101 -19.81 -36.61 17.24
N GLY A 102 -19.82 -35.29 17.42
CA GLY A 102 -19.25 -34.58 18.56
C GLY A 102 -20.07 -33.33 18.90
N ASP A 103 -19.83 -32.75 20.06
CA ASP A 103 -20.52 -31.56 20.57
C ASP A 103 -19.65 -30.29 20.53
N GLU A 104 -18.50 -30.34 19.87
CA GLU A 104 -17.58 -29.21 19.73
C GLU A 104 -17.99 -28.29 18.58
N VAL A 105 -18.10 -27.00 18.88
CA VAL A 105 -18.38 -25.94 17.90
C VAL A 105 -17.14 -25.76 17.02
N GLN A 106 -17.28 -26.13 15.74
CA GLN A 106 -16.21 -26.04 14.75
C GLN A 106 -16.05 -24.61 14.21
N ASP A 107 -14.81 -24.23 13.92
CA ASP A 107 -14.50 -22.97 13.24
C ASP A 107 -15.01 -23.01 11.79
N ASP A 108 -15.68 -21.94 11.36
CA ASP A 108 -16.25 -21.88 10.01
C ASP A 108 -15.15 -21.77 8.94
N THR A 109 -14.93 -22.87 8.21
CA THR A 109 -13.95 -22.93 7.12
C THR A 109 -14.29 -22.00 5.95
N GLU A 110 -15.56 -21.65 5.77
CA GLU A 110 -16.01 -20.70 4.74
C GLU A 110 -15.51 -19.30 5.08
N ASP A 111 -15.60 -18.91 6.36
CA ASP A 111 -15.13 -17.61 6.83
C ASP A 111 -13.61 -17.47 6.67
N ARG A 112 -12.86 -18.55 6.97
CA ARG A 112 -11.42 -18.63 6.67
C ARG A 112 -11.13 -18.47 5.18
N ARG A 113 -11.94 -19.08 4.29
CA ARG A 113 -11.78 -18.96 2.83
C ARG A 113 -12.11 -17.56 2.32
N VAL A 114 -13.14 -16.90 2.85
CA VAL A 114 -13.49 -15.52 2.50
C VAL A 114 -12.34 -14.57 2.85
N ARG A 115 -11.77 -14.70 4.05
CA ARG A 115 -10.60 -13.90 4.47
C ARG A 115 -9.39 -14.08 3.56
N LEU A 116 -9.12 -15.32 3.12
CA LEU A 116 -8.02 -15.61 2.20
C LEU A 116 -8.26 -15.06 0.78
N ARG A 117 -9.51 -15.10 0.29
CA ARG A 117 -9.88 -14.51 -1.00
C ARG A 117 -9.75 -12.99 -1.00
N ALA A 118 -10.17 -12.33 0.07
CA ALA A 118 -10.01 -10.89 0.25
C ALA A 118 -8.53 -10.48 0.16
N ARG A 119 -7.64 -11.18 0.89
CA ARG A 119 -6.19 -10.95 0.81
C ARG A 119 -5.61 -11.17 -0.59
N ARG A 120 -6.07 -12.18 -1.33
CA ARG A 120 -5.63 -12.41 -2.72
C ARG A 120 -6.05 -11.27 -3.64
N GLY A 121 -7.25 -10.72 -3.46
CA GLY A 121 -7.73 -9.54 -4.18
C GLY A 121 -6.87 -8.30 -3.91
N GLU A 122 -6.58 -8.01 -2.64
CA GLU A 122 -5.74 -6.87 -2.24
C GLU A 122 -4.33 -6.94 -2.88
N LEU A 123 -3.70 -8.12 -2.89
CA LEU A 123 -2.40 -8.33 -3.51
C LEU A 123 -2.46 -8.14 -5.03
N ALA A 124 -3.51 -8.65 -5.69
CA ALA A 124 -3.69 -8.47 -7.12
C ALA A 124 -3.82 -6.98 -7.49
N GLN A 125 -4.62 -6.23 -6.72
CA GLN A 125 -4.75 -4.78 -6.86
C GLN A 125 -3.41 -4.07 -6.68
N ALA A 126 -2.67 -4.38 -5.61
CA ALA A 126 -1.37 -3.77 -5.34
C ALA A 126 -0.34 -4.02 -6.44
N VAL A 127 -0.36 -5.20 -7.08
CA VAL A 127 0.49 -5.51 -8.24
C VAL A 127 0.08 -4.68 -9.46
N LEU A 128 -1.21 -4.55 -9.74
CA LEU A 128 -1.73 -3.76 -10.85
C LEU A 128 -1.35 -2.28 -10.69
N ASP A 129 -1.58 -1.69 -9.52
CA ASP A 129 -1.24 -0.30 -9.22
C ASP A 129 0.26 -0.03 -9.45
N ARG A 130 1.11 -0.97 -9.01
CA ARG A 130 2.56 -0.86 -9.18
C ARG A 130 2.99 -1.00 -10.64
N GLN A 131 2.33 -1.85 -11.42
CA GLN A 131 2.55 -1.94 -12.86
C GLN A 131 2.13 -0.65 -13.57
N GLU A 132 0.99 -0.07 -13.21
CA GLU A 132 0.54 1.19 -13.78
C GLU A 132 1.50 2.34 -13.45
N ALA A 133 1.94 2.45 -12.20
CA ALA A 133 2.93 3.45 -11.79
C ALA A 133 4.23 3.34 -12.61
N TYR A 134 4.73 2.11 -12.82
CA TYR A 134 5.89 1.88 -13.67
C TYR A 134 5.65 2.29 -15.14
N ARG A 135 4.48 1.95 -15.70
CA ARG A 135 4.12 2.35 -17.08
C ARG A 135 4.04 3.87 -17.22
N ARG A 136 3.46 4.58 -16.23
CA ARG A 136 3.41 6.05 -16.21
C ARG A 136 4.81 6.65 -16.21
N MET A 137 5.68 6.20 -15.29
CA MET A 137 7.07 6.64 -15.22
C MET A 137 7.81 6.43 -16.55
N VAL A 138 7.63 5.30 -17.23
CA VAL A 138 8.28 5.04 -18.52
C VAL A 138 7.75 5.97 -19.61
N ARG A 139 6.44 6.26 -19.63
CA ARG A 139 5.85 7.20 -20.59
C ARG A 139 6.38 8.61 -20.38
N GLU A 140 6.48 9.06 -19.14
CA GLU A 140 7.04 10.36 -18.77
C GLU A 140 8.50 10.48 -19.20
N GLN A 141 9.33 9.48 -18.90
CA GLN A 141 10.74 9.47 -19.32
C GLN A 141 10.92 9.51 -20.84
N ARG A 142 10.06 8.81 -21.59
CA ARG A 142 10.08 8.85 -23.06
C ARG A 142 9.67 10.21 -23.59
N ALA A 143 8.65 10.83 -22.99
CA ALA A 143 8.21 12.17 -23.37
C ALA A 143 9.29 13.22 -23.07
N GLU A 144 9.98 13.10 -21.93
CA GLU A 144 11.09 13.98 -21.58
C GLU A 144 12.25 13.85 -22.57
N LEU A 145 12.64 12.61 -22.92
CA LEU A 145 13.69 12.38 -23.92
C LEU A 145 13.33 12.97 -25.28
N ALA A 146 12.09 12.75 -25.76
CA ALA A 146 11.62 13.29 -27.02
C ALA A 146 11.62 14.83 -27.04
N ARG A 147 11.28 15.48 -25.91
CA ARG A 147 11.37 16.95 -25.77
C ARG A 147 12.80 17.45 -25.87
N LEU A 148 13.75 16.75 -25.24
CA LEU A 148 15.16 17.10 -25.30
C LEU A 148 15.73 16.93 -26.71
N GLU A 149 15.37 15.85 -27.40
CA GLU A 149 15.77 15.60 -28.79
C GLU A 149 15.19 16.65 -29.74
N ALA A 150 13.90 17.00 -29.61
CA ALA A 150 13.27 18.05 -30.40
C ALA A 150 13.93 19.42 -30.18
N ALA A 151 14.19 19.80 -28.93
CA ALA A 151 14.86 21.05 -28.60
C ALA A 151 16.32 21.10 -29.07
N ARG A 152 16.96 19.95 -29.27
CA ARG A 152 18.29 19.85 -29.89
C ARG A 152 18.19 20.08 -31.39
N HIS A 153 17.29 19.37 -32.07
CA HIS A 153 17.08 19.54 -33.50
C HIS A 153 16.67 20.97 -33.88
N GLU A 154 15.85 21.64 -33.08
CA GLU A 154 15.52 23.05 -33.31
C GLU A 154 16.74 23.97 -33.23
N ARG A 155 17.66 23.72 -32.29
CA ARG A 155 18.91 24.49 -32.20
C ARG A 155 19.81 24.25 -33.41
N GLU A 156 20.01 22.99 -33.77
CA GLU A 156 20.81 22.62 -34.94
C GLU A 156 20.24 23.24 -36.23
N ARG A 157 18.91 23.30 -36.37
CA ARG A 157 18.26 23.96 -37.50
C ARG A 157 18.49 25.47 -37.52
N ARG A 158 18.34 26.15 -36.37
CA ARG A 158 18.61 27.59 -36.27
C ARG A 158 20.06 27.93 -36.58
N GLU A 159 21.00 27.14 -36.05
CA GLU A 159 22.43 27.31 -36.34
C GLU A 159 22.74 27.10 -37.82
N ALA A 160 22.09 26.12 -38.47
CA ALA A 160 22.24 25.89 -39.91
C ALA A 160 21.67 27.06 -40.75
N GLU A 161 20.48 27.56 -40.40
CA GLU A 161 19.88 28.73 -41.05
C GLU A 161 20.75 29.99 -40.88
N GLU A 162 21.29 30.22 -39.69
CA GLU A 162 22.20 31.34 -39.42
C GLU A 162 23.50 31.22 -40.24
N LEU A 163 24.08 30.02 -40.32
CA LEU A 163 25.27 29.76 -41.14
C LEU A 163 24.99 30.00 -42.63
N GLU A 164 23.84 29.55 -43.12
CA GLU A 164 23.44 29.73 -44.51
C GLU A 164 23.24 31.21 -44.85
N GLN A 165 22.55 31.97 -44.00
CA GLN A 165 22.42 33.43 -44.12
C GLN A 165 23.79 34.12 -44.16
N ARG A 166 24.69 33.71 -43.26
CA ARG A 166 26.04 34.28 -43.21
C ARG A 166 26.84 34.00 -44.47
N ILE A 167 26.71 32.80 -45.06
CA ILE A 167 27.35 32.47 -46.35
C ILE A 167 26.77 33.33 -47.48
N LEU A 168 25.45 33.52 -47.51
CA LEU A 168 24.79 34.37 -48.50
C LEU A 168 25.28 35.82 -48.40
N ASP A 169 25.33 36.39 -47.20
CA ASP A 169 25.85 37.75 -46.98
C ASP A 169 27.29 37.90 -47.46
N VAL A 170 28.18 36.95 -47.11
CA VAL A 170 29.57 36.96 -47.57
C VAL A 170 29.66 36.91 -49.10
N ASN A 171 28.83 36.09 -49.75
CA ASN A 171 28.82 36.00 -51.21
C ASN A 171 28.30 37.29 -51.88
N VAL A 172 27.30 37.94 -51.29
CA VAL A 172 26.77 39.22 -51.77
C VAL A 172 27.83 40.32 -51.64
N ASP A 173 28.51 40.43 -50.49
CA ASP A 173 29.56 41.40 -50.28
C ASP A 173 30.76 41.15 -51.21
N LEU A 174 31.13 39.89 -51.43
CA LEU A 174 32.16 39.51 -52.41
C LEU A 174 31.77 39.92 -53.84
N GLY A 175 30.51 39.70 -54.21
CA GLY A 175 29.98 40.13 -55.50
C GLY A 175 30.00 41.65 -55.69
N ARG A 176 29.63 42.41 -54.65
CA ARG A 176 29.69 43.87 -54.65
C ARG A 176 31.12 44.37 -54.82
N TRP A 177 32.06 43.82 -54.05
CA TRP A 177 33.49 44.15 -54.15
C TRP A 177 34.06 43.86 -55.55
N LEU A 178 33.71 42.71 -56.15
CA LEU A 178 34.14 42.37 -57.50
C LEU A 178 33.59 43.34 -58.55
N GLN A 179 32.37 43.84 -58.36
CA GLN A 179 31.73 44.78 -59.27
C GLN A 179 32.30 46.19 -59.14
N GLU A 180 32.49 46.69 -57.92
CA GLU A 180 33.15 47.98 -57.64
C GLU A 180 34.54 48.05 -58.29
N ASN A 181 35.33 46.97 -58.19
CA ASN A 181 36.65 46.92 -58.82
C ASN A 181 36.58 46.78 -60.35
N LYS A 182 35.49 46.28 -60.93
CA LYS A 182 35.29 46.29 -62.39
C LYS A 182 34.90 47.67 -62.91
N ASP A 183 34.08 48.41 -62.15
CA ASP A 183 33.60 49.74 -62.51
C ASP A 183 34.73 50.80 -62.46
N GLU A 184 35.79 50.55 -61.68
CA GLU A 184 37.06 51.31 -61.69
C GLU A 184 37.91 51.09 -62.98
N GLY A 185 37.44 50.30 -63.95
CA GLY A 185 38.10 50.13 -65.24
C GLY A 185 39.34 49.23 -65.23
N LEU A 186 39.51 48.42 -64.18
CA LEU A 186 40.66 47.51 -64.04
C LEU A 186 40.56 46.32 -65.02
N SER A 187 41.58 46.15 -65.87
CA SER A 187 41.72 44.98 -66.74
C SER A 187 41.78 43.67 -65.91
N THR A 188 41.28 42.56 -66.47
CA THR A 188 41.24 41.23 -65.81
C THR A 188 42.57 40.77 -65.21
N GLU A 189 43.70 41.13 -65.82
CA GLU A 189 45.06 40.84 -65.31
C GLU A 189 45.36 41.62 -64.01
N ARG A 190 44.98 42.90 -63.94
CA ARG A 190 45.17 43.77 -62.77
C ARG A 190 44.23 43.43 -61.62
N LEU A 191 43.02 42.95 -61.93
CA LEU A 191 42.09 42.39 -60.93
C LEU A 191 42.69 41.14 -60.27
N ALA A 192 43.29 40.24 -61.06
CA ALA A 192 43.97 39.06 -60.53
C ALA A 192 45.21 39.45 -59.69
N GLU A 193 45.94 40.49 -60.11
CA GLU A 193 47.08 41.03 -59.37
C GLU A 193 46.67 41.69 -58.04
N ARG A 194 45.59 42.51 -58.03
CA ARG A 194 44.98 43.07 -56.82
C ARG A 194 44.39 42.00 -55.91
N PHE A 195 43.78 40.95 -56.47
CA PHE A 195 43.28 39.81 -55.68
C PHE A 195 44.44 39.05 -55.05
N ALA A 196 45.56 38.90 -55.78
CA ALA A 196 46.79 38.31 -55.26
C ALA A 196 47.46 39.21 -54.20
N GLU A 197 47.43 40.55 -54.34
CA GLU A 197 47.92 41.50 -53.33
C GLU A 197 47.03 41.53 -52.09
N ALA A 198 45.70 41.51 -52.26
CA ALA A 198 44.75 41.38 -51.17
C ALA A 198 44.90 40.01 -50.47
N GLN A 199 45.10 38.93 -51.22
CA GLN A 199 45.43 37.60 -50.66
C GLN A 199 46.79 37.59 -49.95
N ARG A 200 47.81 38.31 -50.43
CA ARG A 200 49.13 38.40 -49.78
C ARG A 200 49.10 39.28 -48.53
N ALA A 201 48.36 40.39 -48.54
CA ALA A 201 48.11 41.23 -47.37
C ALA A 201 47.24 40.48 -46.34
N GLU A 202 46.29 39.67 -46.80
CA GLU A 202 45.57 38.72 -45.97
C GLU A 202 46.41 37.52 -45.55
N ASP A 203 47.43 37.07 -46.27
CA ASP A 203 48.28 35.91 -45.90
C ASP A 203 49.04 36.19 -44.60
N VAL A 204 49.48 37.42 -44.38
CA VAL A 204 50.04 37.88 -43.08
C VAL A 204 48.97 37.86 -41.97
N SER A 205 47.69 38.04 -42.33
CA SER A 205 46.54 37.85 -41.45
C SER A 205 46.08 36.37 -41.38
N LYS A 206 46.40 35.51 -42.36
CA LYS A 206 45.97 34.11 -42.44
C LYS A 206 46.65 33.28 -41.38
N GLU A 207 47.89 33.58 -40.97
CA GLU A 207 48.47 32.92 -39.80
C GLU A 207 47.64 33.20 -38.54
N GLY A 208 47.28 34.46 -38.29
CA GLY A 208 46.40 34.83 -37.17
C GLY A 208 44.95 34.33 -37.31
N ARG A 209 44.41 34.23 -38.52
CA ARG A 209 43.06 33.70 -38.81
C ARG A 209 43.04 32.17 -38.73
N GLN A 210 44.08 31.49 -39.21
CA GLN A 210 44.25 30.04 -39.07
C GLN A 210 44.47 29.68 -37.61
N GLU A 211 45.19 30.49 -36.84
CA GLU A 211 45.32 30.33 -35.40
C GLU A 211 43.96 30.54 -34.71
N ARG A 212 43.19 31.57 -35.07
CA ARG A 212 41.80 31.76 -34.61
C ARG A 212 40.88 30.58 -34.98
N VAL A 213 41.01 30.02 -36.19
CA VAL A 213 40.24 28.87 -36.65
C VAL A 213 40.68 27.60 -35.93
N ARG A 214 41.97 27.43 -35.63
CA ARG A 214 42.48 26.33 -34.81
C ARG A 214 42.00 26.44 -33.36
N GLU A 215 42.00 27.65 -32.79
CA GLU A 215 41.40 27.92 -31.47
C GLU A 215 39.91 27.62 -31.47
N LEU A 216 39.14 28.14 -32.43
CA LEU A 216 37.69 27.88 -32.54
C LEU A 216 37.40 26.39 -32.74
N ARG A 217 38.19 25.67 -33.55
CA ARG A 217 38.08 24.22 -33.69
C ARG A 217 38.42 23.48 -32.41
N ALA A 218 39.45 23.92 -31.68
CA ALA A 218 39.80 23.36 -30.38
C ALA A 218 38.72 23.63 -29.33
N GLU A 219 38.10 24.81 -29.36
CA GLU A 219 36.99 25.20 -28.47
C GLU A 219 35.73 24.40 -28.77
N PHE A 220 35.38 24.22 -30.06
CA PHE A 220 34.29 23.35 -30.49
C PHE A 220 34.54 21.89 -30.07
N ALA A 221 35.75 21.38 -30.30
CA ALA A 221 36.11 20.03 -29.89
C ALA A 221 36.06 19.85 -28.36
N ARG A 222 36.37 20.90 -27.57
CA ARG A 222 36.19 20.88 -26.11
C ARG A 222 34.71 20.88 -25.73
N ARG A 223 33.88 21.73 -26.35
CA ARG A 223 32.43 21.80 -26.09
C ARG A 223 31.72 20.49 -26.45
N GLU A 224 32.09 19.86 -27.57
CA GLU A 224 31.58 18.53 -27.92
C GLU A 224 31.99 17.47 -26.91
N ARG A 225 33.25 17.47 -26.46
CA ARG A 225 33.71 16.52 -25.42
C ARG A 225 32.96 16.71 -24.12
N GLU A 226 32.78 17.95 -23.67
CA GLU A 226 31.99 18.27 -22.47
C GLU A 226 30.52 17.85 -22.62
N GLN A 227 29.90 18.09 -23.77
CA GLN A 227 28.53 17.63 -24.04
C GLN A 227 28.45 16.10 -24.05
N ALA A 228 29.39 15.42 -24.70
CA ALA A 228 29.44 13.96 -24.73
C ALA A 228 29.67 13.37 -23.33
N GLU A 229 30.46 14.02 -22.48
CA GLU A 229 30.64 13.63 -21.07
C GLU A 229 29.37 13.84 -20.25
N ARG A 230 28.67 14.98 -20.40
CA ARG A 230 27.37 15.23 -19.77
C ARG A 230 26.34 14.18 -20.20
N GLU A 231 26.30 13.84 -21.48
CA GLU A 231 25.38 12.83 -22.00
C GLU A 231 25.71 11.43 -21.48
N ARG A 232 27.00 11.05 -21.45
CA ARG A 232 27.46 9.80 -20.83
C ARG A 232 27.13 9.76 -19.35
N HIS A 233 27.26 10.88 -18.63
CA HIS A 233 26.89 10.98 -17.23
C HIS A 233 25.38 10.75 -17.04
N ILE A 234 24.53 11.43 -17.83
CA ILE A 234 23.08 11.25 -17.79
C ILE A 234 22.70 9.79 -18.09
N ARG A 235 23.25 9.20 -19.16
CA ARG A 235 23.02 7.79 -19.51
C ARG A 235 23.46 6.84 -18.41
N ARG A 236 24.61 7.09 -17.76
CA ARG A 236 25.08 6.29 -16.61
C ARG A 236 24.11 6.41 -15.43
N ARG A 237 23.65 7.62 -15.10
CA ARG A 237 22.72 7.89 -13.99
C ARG A 237 21.34 7.26 -14.22
N LEU A 238 20.85 7.26 -15.46
CA LEU A 238 19.61 6.57 -15.82
C LEU A 238 19.77 5.05 -15.76
N ARG A 239 20.92 4.51 -16.20
CA ARG A 239 21.21 3.06 -16.09
C ARG A 239 21.29 2.60 -14.64
N THR A 240 21.93 3.37 -13.76
CA THR A 240 22.00 3.04 -12.33
C THR A 240 20.61 3.09 -11.68
N ARG A 241 19.84 4.17 -11.89
CA ARG A 241 18.45 4.26 -11.40
C ARG A 241 17.57 3.11 -11.90
N ARG A 242 17.69 2.72 -13.17
CA ARG A 242 16.92 1.59 -13.74
C ARG A 242 17.35 0.25 -13.13
N ARG A 243 18.65 0.06 -12.84
CA ARG A 243 19.14 -1.14 -12.13
C ARG A 243 18.64 -1.18 -10.70
N GLU A 244 18.67 -0.06 -9.98
CA GLU A 244 18.17 0.07 -8.61
C GLU A 244 16.66 -0.19 -8.53
N ALA A 245 15.87 0.45 -9.39
CA ALA A 245 14.42 0.21 -9.46
C ALA A 245 14.09 -1.26 -9.74
N ARG A 246 14.83 -1.90 -10.66
CA ARG A 246 14.67 -3.33 -10.96
C ARG A 246 15.10 -4.22 -9.78
N LYS A 247 16.15 -3.84 -9.04
CA LYS A 247 16.60 -4.54 -7.83
C LYS A 247 15.56 -4.40 -6.71
N GLN A 248 15.01 -3.22 -6.50
CA GLN A 248 13.94 -2.96 -5.53
C GLN A 248 12.67 -3.75 -5.87
N LEU A 249 12.25 -3.78 -7.14
CA LEU A 249 11.11 -4.59 -7.57
C LEU A 249 11.34 -6.08 -7.30
N ARG A 250 12.51 -6.61 -7.63
CA ARG A 250 12.86 -8.02 -7.36
C ARG A 250 12.91 -8.33 -5.87
N ALA A 251 13.50 -7.44 -5.08
CA ALA A 251 13.56 -7.58 -3.62
C ALA A 251 12.16 -7.55 -3.00
N ALA A 252 11.29 -6.65 -3.46
CA ALA A 252 9.90 -6.58 -3.01
C ALA A 252 9.12 -7.87 -3.35
N ILE A 253 9.25 -8.39 -4.58
CA ILE A 253 8.63 -9.65 -4.98
C ILE A 253 9.16 -10.82 -4.14
N ARG A 254 10.46 -10.87 -3.87
CA ARG A 254 11.04 -11.92 -3.02
C ARG A 254 10.53 -11.83 -1.57
N ALA A 255 10.51 -10.63 -0.99
CA ALA A 255 9.99 -10.43 0.37
C ALA A 255 8.50 -10.77 0.49
N ASP A 256 7.73 -10.52 -0.57
CA ASP A 256 6.31 -10.89 -0.61
C ASP A 256 6.13 -12.41 -0.72
N ARG A 257 6.96 -13.08 -1.53
CA ARG A 257 7.00 -14.56 -1.59
C ARG A 257 7.46 -15.20 -0.27
N GLU A 258 8.44 -14.63 0.42
CA GLU A 258 8.89 -15.10 1.74
C GLU A 258 7.80 -14.93 2.80
N ARG A 259 7.05 -13.82 2.76
CA ARG A 259 5.87 -13.63 3.62
C ARG A 259 4.76 -14.63 3.32
N GLN A 260 4.55 -14.96 2.05
CA GLN A 260 3.61 -16.01 1.64
C GLN A 260 4.07 -17.40 2.07
N ALA A 261 5.37 -17.71 1.95
CA ALA A 261 5.93 -18.98 2.40
C ALA A 261 5.77 -19.13 3.92
N ARG A 262 6.09 -18.09 4.72
CA ARG A 262 5.85 -18.10 6.18
C ARG A 262 4.37 -18.20 6.57
N ALA A 263 3.47 -17.72 5.71
CA ALA A 263 2.03 -17.83 5.93
C ALA A 263 1.42 -19.15 5.41
N GLN A 264 2.19 -19.94 4.64
CA GLN A 264 1.81 -21.23 4.08
C GLN A 264 2.55 -22.41 4.70
N ASP A 265 3.57 -22.17 5.53
CA ASP A 265 4.28 -23.18 6.30
C ASP A 265 3.36 -23.68 7.42
N PRO A 266 2.82 -24.91 7.34
CA PRO A 266 1.99 -25.50 8.39
C PRO A 266 2.81 -26.00 9.58
N ASP A 267 4.15 -25.99 9.46
CA ASP A 267 5.08 -26.67 10.38
C ASP A 267 5.78 -25.71 11.38
N LEU A 268 5.29 -24.47 11.51
CA LEU A 268 5.77 -23.49 12.52
C LEU A 268 4.75 -23.16 13.63
N GLU A 269 3.64 -23.90 13.71
CA GLU A 269 3.02 -24.15 15.02
C GLU A 269 3.93 -25.17 15.71
N GLY A 270 4.95 -24.66 16.41
CA GLY A 270 5.78 -25.48 17.30
C GLY A 270 4.89 -26.22 18.30
N PRO A 271 5.33 -27.38 18.82
CA PRO A 271 4.55 -28.09 19.83
C PRO A 271 4.18 -27.14 20.97
N ASP A 272 2.89 -27.11 21.30
CA ASP A 272 2.33 -26.33 22.39
C ASP A 272 3.18 -26.56 23.66
N PRO A 273 3.66 -25.52 24.34
CA PRO A 273 4.47 -25.67 25.54
C PRO A 273 3.70 -26.13 26.79
N GLU A 274 2.49 -26.70 26.64
CA GLU A 274 1.63 -27.10 27.76
C GLU A 274 1.37 -28.62 27.87
N GLU A 275 2.02 -29.46 27.06
CA GLU A 275 2.07 -30.92 27.31
C GLU A 275 3.28 -31.34 28.16
N GLU A 276 3.51 -30.70 29.32
CA GLU A 276 4.39 -31.27 30.37
C GLU A 276 4.18 -30.62 31.75
N SER A 277 2.99 -30.77 32.35
CA SER A 277 2.79 -30.81 33.81
C SER A 277 1.38 -31.22 34.21
#